data_AF-A0A1Z7LZA9-F1
#
_entry.id   AF-A0A1Z7LZA9-F1
#
_cell.length_a   1.000
_cell.length_b   1.000
_cell.length_c   1.000
_cell.angle_alpha   90.00
_cell.angle_beta   90.00
_cell.angle_gamma   90.00
#
_symmetry.space_group_name_H-M   'P 1'
#
loop_
_entity.id
_entity.type
_entity.pdbx_description
1 polymer ?
#
loop_
_entity_poly.entity_id
_entity_poly.type
_entity_poly.pdbx_seq_one_letter_code
_entity_poly.pdbx_strand_id
1 'polypeptide(L)'
;MQLQNDKITTLQTGIQTAYLDHTINSNLAYRPEFISNNYKLGKKVLVSIEEELQRCEEFFISVAFITKSGITPLLQTLKDLEQRNIPGKILTTNYLMFSEPEALEKLAGLKNIELKMFVTGAETGGFHTKGYIFREEEIYRIIIGSSNMTLSAITKNKEWNTKIVSTEQGELTQSVLQEFDELWRDEHSLAFEDFIDAYRQEYLNEKMIRKQKQQAVSEQVVELENYRLKPNKMQVAFVKNVMEMRAQHIDRALLLSSTGTGKSLASAFMLREMGTRRALFIVHREQIAKQTLKSYKRVFGSSRTYGLLSGNSRELGAEFLFATMQMMSKEEIRSHYSPEDFDVIILDEYDIIGQVRRRPILKAS
;
A
#
# COMPACT_ATOMS: atom_id res chain seq x y z
N MET A 1 28.21 -38.08 -18.41
CA MET A 1 28.27 -39.04 -17.29
C MET A 1 29.00 -38.48 -16.06
N GLN A 2 30.29 -38.12 -16.09
CA GLN A 2 31.00 -37.66 -14.88
C GLN A 2 30.44 -36.34 -14.31
N LEU A 3 30.23 -35.31 -15.16
CA LEU A 3 29.60 -34.03 -14.78
C LEU A 3 28.18 -34.18 -14.21
N GLN A 4 27.40 -35.14 -14.72
CA GLN A 4 26.04 -35.41 -14.26
C GLN A 4 26.04 -36.08 -12.87
N ASN A 5 27.01 -36.98 -12.64
CA ASN A 5 27.24 -37.57 -11.32
C ASN A 5 27.64 -36.51 -10.28
N ASP A 6 28.50 -35.56 -10.64
CA ASP A 6 28.93 -34.49 -9.73
C ASP A 6 27.77 -33.56 -9.32
N LYS A 7 26.86 -33.23 -10.25
CA LYS A 7 25.65 -32.44 -9.95
C LYS A 7 24.70 -33.19 -9.02
N ILE A 8 24.48 -34.49 -9.24
CA ILE A 8 23.63 -35.33 -8.39
C ILE A 8 24.21 -35.42 -6.97
N THR A 9 25.52 -35.67 -6.84
CA THR A 9 26.17 -35.69 -5.52
C THR A 9 26.05 -34.34 -4.81
N THR A 10 26.26 -33.23 -5.54
CA THR A 10 26.10 -31.88 -4.99
C THR A 10 24.66 -31.61 -4.51
N LEU A 11 23.66 -32.05 -5.28
CA LEU A 11 22.25 -31.97 -4.90
C LEU A 11 21.92 -32.84 -3.67
N GLN A 12 22.43 -34.08 -3.62
CA GLN A 12 22.26 -34.96 -2.47
C GLN A 12 22.79 -34.33 -1.18
N THR A 13 23.99 -33.74 -1.23
CA THR A 13 24.54 -33.01 -0.08
C THR A 13 23.67 -31.80 0.28
N GLY A 14 23.15 -31.07 -0.72
CA GLY A 14 22.21 -29.96 -0.50
C GLY A 14 20.92 -30.39 0.21
N ILE A 15 20.31 -31.51 -0.22
CA ILE A 15 19.11 -32.10 0.39
C ILE A 15 19.40 -32.55 1.82
N GLN A 16 20.53 -33.22 2.05
CA GLN A 16 20.96 -33.63 3.39
C GLN A 16 21.13 -32.41 4.31
N THR A 17 21.77 -31.34 3.84
CA THR A 17 21.90 -30.11 4.63
C THR A 17 20.54 -29.49 4.97
N ALA A 18 19.64 -29.39 3.97
CA ALA A 18 18.39 -28.66 4.13
C ALA A 18 17.36 -29.40 5.00
N TYR A 19 17.30 -30.72 4.88
CA TYR A 19 16.23 -31.53 5.50
C TYR A 19 16.69 -32.42 6.64
N LEU A 20 17.99 -32.75 6.75
CA LEU A 20 18.50 -33.67 7.77
C LEU A 20 19.41 -32.96 8.78
N ASP A 21 20.43 -32.23 8.32
CA ASP A 21 21.42 -31.59 9.21
C ASP A 21 22.01 -30.29 8.64
N HIS A 22 21.57 -29.16 9.19
CA HIS A 22 22.01 -27.81 8.80
C HIS A 22 23.52 -27.53 8.98
N THR A 23 24.25 -28.38 9.71
CA THR A 23 25.70 -28.22 9.92
C THR A 23 26.54 -28.76 8.75
N ILE A 24 25.95 -29.57 7.86
CA ILE A 24 26.60 -30.09 6.67
C ILE A 24 26.90 -28.94 5.69
N ASN A 25 28.15 -28.79 5.27
CA ASN A 25 28.53 -27.83 4.25
C ASN A 25 28.07 -28.30 2.85
N SER A 26 27.29 -27.48 2.15
CA SER A 26 26.79 -27.79 0.80
C SER A 26 26.73 -26.55 -0.07
N ASN A 27 26.69 -26.77 -1.38
CA ASN A 27 26.58 -25.69 -2.36
C ASN A 27 25.18 -25.05 -2.30
N LEU A 28 25.12 -23.76 -2.01
CA LEU A 28 23.87 -22.99 -1.91
C LEU A 28 23.01 -23.05 -3.17
N ALA A 29 23.63 -23.20 -4.35
CA ALA A 29 22.92 -23.27 -5.63
C ALA A 29 22.11 -24.58 -5.82
N TYR A 30 22.41 -25.61 -5.02
CA TYR A 30 21.77 -26.93 -5.06
C TYR A 30 21.02 -27.27 -3.77
N ARG A 31 20.85 -26.27 -2.90
CA ARG A 31 20.26 -26.47 -1.57
C ARG A 31 18.82 -25.94 -1.54
N PRO A 32 17.83 -26.75 -1.13
CA PRO A 32 16.51 -26.25 -0.77
C PRO A 32 16.61 -25.17 0.31
N GLU A 33 15.77 -24.14 0.23
CA GLU A 33 15.90 -22.95 1.09
C GLU A 33 14.54 -22.38 1.51
N PHE A 34 14.46 -21.93 2.76
CA PHE A 34 13.37 -21.07 3.22
C PHE A 34 13.62 -19.61 2.82
N ILE A 35 12.74 -19.06 2.00
CA ILE A 35 12.81 -17.69 1.49
C ILE A 35 11.76 -16.83 2.21
N SER A 36 12.22 -15.70 2.75
CA SER A 36 11.35 -14.69 3.36
C SER A 36 11.91 -13.29 3.17
N ASN A 37 11.03 -12.28 3.30
CA ASN A 37 11.51 -10.90 3.42
C ASN A 37 11.98 -10.62 4.85
N ASN A 38 13.25 -10.28 4.97
CA ASN A 38 13.85 -9.83 6.22
C ASN A 38 14.76 -8.63 5.96
N TYR A 39 14.20 -7.43 6.16
CA TYR A 39 14.91 -6.17 6.03
C TYR A 39 16.18 -6.08 6.89
N LYS A 40 16.18 -6.68 8.09
CA LYS A 40 17.35 -6.67 8.99
C LYS A 40 18.52 -7.50 8.46
N LEU A 41 18.21 -8.54 7.68
CA LEU A 41 19.20 -9.44 7.09
C LEU A 41 19.42 -9.17 5.59
N GLY A 42 18.81 -8.11 5.04
CA GLY A 42 18.86 -7.80 3.61
C GLY A 42 18.16 -8.83 2.70
N LYS A 43 17.43 -9.80 3.25
CA LYS A 43 16.78 -10.86 2.48
C LYS A 43 15.47 -10.35 1.87
N LYS A 44 15.27 -10.60 0.58
CA LYS A 44 14.03 -10.31 -0.14
C LYS A 44 13.71 -11.48 -1.07
N VAL A 45 12.43 -11.81 -1.18
CA VAL A 45 11.94 -12.80 -2.16
C VAL A 45 12.33 -12.39 -3.59
N LEU A 46 12.32 -11.07 -3.87
CA LEU A 46 12.77 -10.49 -5.14
C LEU A 46 14.16 -10.99 -5.56
N VAL A 47 15.13 -11.01 -4.62
CA VAL A 47 16.51 -11.38 -4.94
C VAL A 47 16.58 -12.85 -5.36
N SER A 48 15.87 -13.73 -4.64
CA SER A 48 15.82 -15.15 -5.01
C SER A 48 15.18 -15.36 -6.38
N ILE A 49 14.07 -14.68 -6.69
CA ILE A 49 13.44 -14.76 -8.02
C ILE A 49 14.39 -14.26 -9.11
N GLU A 50 15.04 -13.12 -8.88
CA GLU A 50 15.97 -12.50 -9.84
C GLU A 50 17.20 -13.38 -10.10
N GLU A 51 17.79 -13.97 -9.07
CA GLU A 51 18.94 -14.89 -9.18
C GLU A 51 18.59 -16.13 -10.03
N GLU A 52 17.42 -16.73 -9.81
CA GLU A 52 17.02 -17.90 -10.58
C GLU A 52 16.62 -17.54 -12.02
N LEU A 53 15.99 -16.39 -12.26
CA LEU A 53 15.73 -15.87 -13.61
C LEU A 53 17.02 -15.63 -14.39
N GLN A 54 18.08 -15.10 -13.76
CA GLN A 54 19.33 -14.81 -14.47
C GLN A 54 20.02 -16.07 -15.02
N ARG A 55 19.83 -17.21 -14.35
CA ARG A 55 20.50 -18.48 -14.64
C ARG A 55 19.68 -19.44 -15.49
N CYS A 56 18.37 -19.28 -15.56
CA CYS A 56 17.52 -20.27 -16.21
C CYS A 56 17.63 -20.26 -17.75
N GLU A 57 17.26 -21.40 -18.33
CA GLU A 57 17.11 -21.63 -19.77
C GLU A 57 15.64 -21.68 -20.19
N GLU A 58 14.73 -21.71 -19.21
CA GLU A 58 13.28 -21.63 -19.38
C GLU A 58 12.65 -21.29 -18.02
N PHE A 59 11.51 -20.59 -18.01
CA PHE A 59 10.77 -20.32 -16.78
C PHE A 59 9.26 -20.40 -16.94
N PHE A 60 8.60 -20.80 -15.85
CA PHE A 60 7.15 -20.83 -15.73
C PHE A 60 6.74 -20.08 -14.46
N ILE A 61 5.78 -19.18 -14.55
CA ILE A 61 5.29 -18.42 -13.40
C ILE A 61 3.78 -18.58 -13.35
N SER A 62 3.26 -19.09 -12.24
CA SER A 62 1.84 -19.22 -11.97
C SER A 62 1.51 -18.42 -10.72
N VAL A 63 1.00 -17.20 -10.89
CA VAL A 63 0.74 -16.27 -9.77
C VAL A 63 -0.63 -15.63 -9.91
N ALA A 64 -1.37 -15.62 -8.80
CA ALA A 64 -2.70 -15.05 -8.79
C ALA A 64 -2.71 -13.56 -9.14
N PHE A 65 -1.76 -12.79 -8.58
CA PHE A 65 -1.77 -11.33 -8.65
C PHE A 65 -0.46 -10.76 -9.19
N ILE A 66 -0.59 -9.88 -10.19
CA ILE A 66 0.52 -9.19 -10.85
C ILE A 66 0.25 -7.68 -10.85
N THR A 67 1.16 -6.89 -10.25
CA THR A 67 1.10 -5.42 -10.34
C THR A 67 2.28 -4.87 -11.12
N LYS A 68 2.10 -3.69 -11.72
CA LYS A 68 3.14 -2.96 -12.44
C LYS A 68 4.33 -2.70 -11.54
N SER A 69 4.06 -2.33 -10.28
CA SER A 69 5.10 -2.14 -9.27
C SER A 69 5.85 -3.43 -8.91
N GLY A 70 5.19 -4.59 -8.98
CA GLY A 70 5.80 -5.88 -8.71
C GLY A 70 6.72 -6.35 -9.84
N ILE A 71 6.33 -6.15 -11.10
CA ILE A 71 7.18 -6.50 -12.26
C ILE A 71 8.33 -5.53 -12.46
N THR A 72 8.19 -4.26 -12.05
CA THR A 72 9.15 -3.19 -12.38
C THR A 72 10.61 -3.53 -12.05
N PRO A 73 10.94 -4.08 -10.86
CA PRO A 73 12.31 -4.48 -10.53
C PRO A 73 12.87 -5.60 -11.42
N LEU A 74 12.00 -6.46 -11.98
CA LEU A 74 12.38 -7.61 -12.80
C LEU A 74 12.45 -7.30 -14.30
N LEU A 75 11.94 -6.14 -14.74
CA LEU A 75 11.83 -5.82 -16.17
C LEU A 75 13.17 -5.84 -16.91
N GLN A 76 14.27 -5.43 -16.27
CA GLN A 76 15.58 -5.48 -16.92
C GLN A 76 16.02 -6.93 -17.12
N THR A 77 15.95 -7.75 -16.07
CA THR A 77 16.25 -9.18 -16.13
C THR A 77 15.41 -9.91 -17.18
N LEU A 78 14.11 -9.62 -17.25
CA LEU A 78 13.20 -10.21 -18.25
C LEU A 78 13.56 -9.78 -19.69
N LYS A 79 14.00 -8.53 -19.90
CA LYS A 79 14.52 -8.07 -21.20
C LYS A 79 15.84 -8.74 -21.58
N ASP A 80 16.72 -8.97 -20.61
CA ASP A 80 17.97 -9.68 -20.85
C ASP A 80 17.70 -11.16 -21.21
N LEU A 81 16.63 -11.75 -20.66
CA LEU A 81 16.14 -13.07 -21.07
C LEU A 81 15.54 -13.07 -22.48
N GLU A 82 14.79 -12.03 -22.85
CA GLU A 82 14.28 -11.84 -24.21
C GLU A 82 15.43 -11.77 -25.23
N GLN A 83 16.48 -11.00 -24.95
CA GLN A 83 17.66 -10.89 -25.82
C GLN A 83 18.39 -12.22 -26.00
N ARG A 84 18.36 -13.08 -24.98
CA ARG A 84 18.93 -14.43 -25.00
C ARG A 84 17.97 -15.49 -25.58
N ASN A 85 16.75 -15.09 -25.97
CA ASN A 85 15.68 -15.99 -26.43
C ASN A 85 15.32 -17.08 -25.41
N ILE A 86 15.38 -16.78 -24.11
CA ILE A 86 14.99 -17.73 -23.06
C ILE A 86 13.46 -17.73 -22.92
N PRO A 87 12.74 -18.83 -23.23
CA PRO A 87 11.29 -18.87 -23.21
C PRO A 87 10.73 -18.76 -21.79
N GLY A 88 9.61 -18.04 -21.68
CA GLY A 88 8.86 -17.85 -20.45
C GLY A 88 7.37 -18.10 -20.65
N LYS A 89 6.72 -18.76 -19.69
CA LYS A 89 5.25 -18.86 -19.62
C LYS A 89 4.75 -18.24 -18.34
N ILE A 90 3.77 -17.35 -18.43
CA ILE A 90 3.16 -16.71 -17.27
C ILE A 90 1.65 -16.98 -17.28
N LEU A 91 1.16 -17.58 -16.20
CA LEU A 91 -0.25 -17.83 -15.94
C LEU A 91 -0.72 -16.96 -14.78
N THR A 92 -1.78 -16.21 -14.99
CA THR A 92 -2.47 -15.43 -13.95
C THR A 92 -3.98 -15.67 -14.00
N THR A 93 -4.76 -14.87 -13.28
CA THR A 93 -6.21 -15.04 -13.22
C THR A 93 -6.96 -13.71 -13.14
N ASN A 94 -8.25 -13.74 -13.48
CA ASN A 94 -9.18 -12.65 -13.23
C ASN A 94 -9.67 -12.57 -11.76
N TYR A 95 -9.25 -13.48 -10.89
CA TYR A 95 -9.68 -13.53 -9.48
C TYR A 95 -9.55 -12.17 -8.79
N LEU A 96 -10.64 -11.71 -8.18
CA LEU A 96 -10.78 -10.40 -7.53
C LEU A 96 -10.39 -9.20 -8.40
N MET A 97 -10.29 -9.34 -9.73
CA MET A 97 -9.86 -8.28 -10.65
C MET A 97 -8.66 -7.51 -10.11
N PHE A 98 -7.64 -8.24 -9.62
CA PHE A 98 -6.54 -7.64 -8.88
C PHE A 98 -5.38 -7.23 -9.79
N SER A 99 -5.00 -8.10 -10.73
CA SER A 99 -3.86 -7.88 -11.61
C SER A 99 -4.05 -6.62 -12.44
N GLU A 100 -3.02 -5.78 -12.55
CA GLU A 100 -3.11 -4.51 -13.27
C GLU A 100 -2.99 -4.75 -14.78
N PRO A 101 -3.95 -4.32 -15.63
CA PRO A 101 -3.87 -4.53 -17.08
C PRO A 101 -2.55 -4.03 -17.70
N GLU A 102 -2.06 -2.86 -17.27
CA GLU A 102 -0.77 -2.31 -17.71
C GLU A 102 0.43 -3.21 -17.37
N ALA A 103 0.34 -4.01 -16.31
CA ALA A 103 1.38 -4.96 -15.95
C ALA A 103 1.36 -6.17 -16.88
N LEU A 104 0.16 -6.67 -17.19
CA LEU A 104 -0.05 -7.78 -18.11
C LEU A 104 0.42 -7.41 -19.53
N GLU A 105 0.04 -6.22 -20.02
CA GLU A 105 0.51 -5.69 -21.31
C GLU A 105 2.04 -5.58 -21.39
N LYS A 106 2.70 -5.16 -20.30
CA LYS A 106 4.16 -5.08 -20.25
C LYS A 106 4.83 -6.45 -20.33
N LEU A 107 4.24 -7.47 -19.72
CA LEU A 107 4.76 -8.84 -19.77
C LEU A 107 4.52 -9.45 -21.15
N ALA A 108 3.31 -9.34 -21.70
CA ALA A 108 2.96 -9.82 -23.04
C ALA A 108 3.73 -9.10 -24.16
N GLY A 109 4.21 -7.88 -23.91
CA GLY A 109 5.07 -7.15 -24.85
C GLY A 109 6.48 -7.72 -25.02
N LEU A 110 6.90 -8.68 -24.18
CA LEU A 110 8.19 -9.37 -24.30
C LEU A 110 8.02 -10.60 -25.19
N LYS A 111 8.78 -10.67 -26.29
CA LYS A 111 8.61 -11.67 -27.36
C LYS A 111 8.86 -13.11 -26.93
N ASN A 112 9.63 -13.31 -25.87
CA ASN A 112 9.95 -14.61 -25.31
C ASN A 112 8.92 -15.08 -24.26
N ILE A 113 7.91 -14.27 -23.93
CA ILE A 113 6.92 -14.57 -22.91
C ILE A 113 5.55 -14.85 -23.54
N GLU A 114 5.01 -16.03 -23.26
CA GLU A 114 3.60 -16.34 -23.47
C GLU A 114 2.84 -16.03 -22.18
N LEU A 115 1.79 -15.22 -22.25
CA LEU A 115 0.96 -14.84 -21.10
C LEU A 115 -0.47 -15.37 -21.30
N LYS A 116 -0.98 -16.09 -20.31
CA LYS A 116 -2.36 -16.56 -20.26
C LYS A 116 -3.07 -16.12 -18.97
N MET A 117 -4.39 -16.08 -19.04
CA MET A 117 -5.25 -15.86 -17.88
C MET A 117 -6.22 -17.02 -17.72
N PHE A 118 -6.13 -17.70 -16.57
CA PHE A 118 -7.14 -18.64 -16.10
C PHE A 118 -8.36 -17.85 -15.60
N VAL A 119 -9.45 -17.92 -16.35
CA VAL A 119 -10.71 -17.22 -16.03
C VAL A 119 -11.46 -17.99 -14.96
N THR A 120 -11.56 -17.40 -13.77
CA THR A 120 -12.33 -17.95 -12.66
C THR A 120 -13.80 -17.58 -12.75
N GLY A 121 -14.66 -18.55 -12.42
CA GLY A 121 -16.11 -18.42 -12.35
C GLY A 121 -16.72 -19.34 -11.30
N ALA A 122 -18.04 -19.53 -11.34
CA ALA A 122 -18.75 -20.38 -10.39
C ALA A 122 -18.34 -21.86 -10.49
N GLU A 123 -17.92 -22.31 -11.68
CA GLU A 123 -17.63 -23.72 -11.98
C GLU A 123 -16.16 -24.07 -11.71
N THR A 124 -15.22 -23.15 -11.97
CA THR A 124 -13.78 -23.40 -11.85
C THR A 124 -13.24 -23.21 -10.42
N GLY A 125 -13.98 -22.50 -9.57
CA GLY A 125 -13.47 -22.07 -8.27
C GLY A 125 -12.40 -20.98 -8.38
N GLY A 126 -11.68 -20.74 -7.27
CA GLY A 126 -10.67 -19.67 -7.18
C GLY A 126 -9.27 -20.13 -7.60
N PHE A 127 -8.56 -19.29 -8.35
CA PHE A 127 -7.14 -19.46 -8.69
C PHE A 127 -6.29 -18.62 -7.74
N HIS A 128 -5.47 -19.26 -6.91
CA HIS A 128 -4.63 -18.56 -5.94
C HIS A 128 -3.20 -19.10 -5.84
N THR A 129 -2.67 -19.66 -6.92
CA THR A 129 -1.30 -20.14 -7.00
C THR A 129 -0.28 -19.01 -6.78
N LYS A 130 0.90 -19.38 -6.28
CA LYS A 130 2.14 -18.57 -6.30
C LYS A 130 3.33 -19.52 -6.47
N GLY A 131 3.57 -19.91 -7.71
CA GLY A 131 4.69 -20.74 -8.12
C GLY A 131 5.58 -20.00 -9.11
N TYR A 132 6.88 -20.10 -8.91
CA TYR A 132 7.92 -19.66 -9.84
C TYR A 132 8.83 -20.85 -10.10
N ILE A 133 8.95 -21.26 -11.36
CA ILE A 133 9.63 -22.48 -11.77
C ILE A 133 10.70 -22.09 -12.77
N PHE A 134 11.93 -22.51 -12.53
CA PHE A 134 13.10 -22.18 -13.35
C PHE A 134 13.84 -23.46 -13.72
N ARG A 135 14.09 -23.66 -15.00
CA ARG A 135 14.85 -24.81 -15.50
C ARG A 135 16.26 -24.37 -15.90
N GLU A 136 17.27 -25.11 -15.47
CA GLU A 136 18.67 -24.97 -15.91
C GLU A 136 19.18 -26.39 -16.21
N GLU A 137 19.34 -26.73 -17.49
CA GLU A 137 19.59 -28.11 -17.93
C GLU A 137 18.55 -29.10 -17.34
N GLU A 138 18.99 -30.13 -16.60
CA GLU A 138 18.17 -31.15 -15.94
C GLU A 138 17.75 -30.77 -14.50
N ILE A 139 18.07 -29.55 -14.03
CA ILE A 139 17.77 -29.08 -12.68
C ILE A 139 16.64 -28.06 -12.71
N TYR A 140 15.64 -28.30 -11.89
CA TYR A 140 14.54 -27.38 -11.63
C TYR A 140 14.70 -26.71 -10.28
N ARG A 141 14.52 -25.40 -10.26
CA ARG A 141 14.44 -24.58 -9.06
C ARG A 141 13.06 -23.99 -8.99
N ILE A 142 12.33 -24.39 -7.95
CA ILE A 142 10.90 -24.11 -7.81
C ILE A 142 10.72 -23.32 -6.51
N ILE A 143 10.17 -22.11 -6.61
CA ILE A 143 9.80 -21.29 -5.46
C ILE A 143 8.28 -21.32 -5.34
N ILE A 144 7.78 -21.90 -4.25
CA ILE A 144 6.34 -21.96 -3.93
C ILE A 144 6.10 -21.35 -2.56
N GLY A 145 5.04 -20.55 -2.41
CA GLY A 145 4.68 -19.97 -1.13
C GLY A 145 3.56 -18.94 -1.19
N SER A 146 3.70 -17.87 -0.42
CA SER A 146 2.67 -16.83 -0.29
C SER A 146 2.85 -15.65 -1.26
N SER A 147 4.01 -15.56 -1.93
CA SER A 147 4.43 -14.33 -2.63
C SER A 147 3.86 -14.20 -4.03
N ASN A 148 2.87 -13.31 -4.19
CA ASN A 148 2.43 -12.83 -5.50
C ASN A 148 3.46 -11.86 -6.11
N MET A 149 3.32 -11.53 -7.40
CA MET A 149 4.17 -10.57 -8.10
C MET A 149 3.72 -9.12 -7.84
N THR A 150 3.76 -8.73 -6.57
CA THR A 150 3.48 -7.38 -6.09
C THR A 150 4.69 -6.83 -5.35
N LEU A 151 4.95 -5.52 -5.43
CA LEU A 151 6.14 -4.94 -4.79
C LEU A 151 6.20 -5.24 -3.29
N SER A 152 5.05 -5.16 -2.59
CA SER A 152 4.97 -5.46 -1.17
C SER A 152 5.30 -6.92 -0.86
N ALA A 153 4.74 -7.87 -1.62
CA ALA A 153 5.01 -9.29 -1.43
C ALA A 153 6.48 -9.61 -1.69
N ILE A 154 7.07 -9.13 -2.78
CA ILE A 154 8.46 -9.53 -3.11
C ILE A 154 9.54 -8.76 -2.32
N THR A 155 9.18 -7.73 -1.52
CA THR A 155 10.18 -6.91 -0.80
C THR A 155 9.92 -6.60 0.67
N LYS A 156 8.67 -6.60 1.16
CA LYS A 156 8.32 -6.01 2.47
C LYS A 156 7.48 -6.93 3.35
N ASN A 157 6.44 -7.54 2.80
CA ASN A 157 5.49 -8.34 3.56
C ASN A 157 6.17 -9.54 4.24
N LYS A 158 5.55 -10.04 5.30
CA LYS A 158 5.95 -11.31 5.89
C LYS A 158 5.48 -12.44 4.98
N GLU A 159 6.38 -12.86 4.12
CA GLU A 159 6.17 -13.90 3.15
C GLU A 159 6.99 -15.13 3.51
N TRP A 160 6.37 -16.29 3.38
CA TRP A 160 7.02 -17.59 3.55
C TRP A 160 6.96 -18.29 2.20
N ASN A 161 8.13 -18.63 1.68
CA ASN A 161 8.27 -19.43 0.48
C ASN A 161 9.33 -20.49 0.70
N THR A 162 9.22 -21.59 -0.03
CA THR A 162 10.22 -22.64 -0.06
C THR A 162 10.79 -22.70 -1.48
N LYS A 163 12.12 -22.60 -1.57
CA LYS A 163 12.87 -23.01 -2.75
C LYS A 163 13.13 -24.49 -2.67
N ILE A 164 12.68 -25.20 -3.68
CA ILE A 164 12.96 -26.60 -3.94
C ILE A 164 14.01 -26.63 -5.05
N VAL A 165 15.01 -27.49 -4.90
CA VAL A 165 15.93 -27.84 -5.97
C VAL A 165 15.76 -29.33 -6.23
N SER A 166 15.44 -29.70 -7.45
CA SER A 166 15.08 -31.06 -7.83
C SER A 166 15.54 -31.34 -9.26
N THR A 167 15.78 -32.60 -9.59
CA THR A 167 16.04 -32.99 -10.98
C THR A 167 14.74 -33.01 -11.77
N GLU A 168 14.84 -33.06 -13.10
CA GLU A 168 13.70 -33.29 -13.98
C GLU A 168 12.92 -34.57 -13.63
N GLN A 169 13.62 -35.63 -13.22
CA GLN A 169 13.04 -36.92 -12.84
C GLN A 169 12.51 -36.95 -11.40
N GLY A 170 12.66 -35.87 -10.64
CA GLY A 170 12.16 -35.80 -9.27
C GLY A 170 10.63 -35.74 -9.22
N GLU A 171 10.03 -36.52 -8.31
CA GLU A 171 8.57 -36.59 -8.14
C GLU A 171 7.93 -35.20 -7.97
N LEU A 172 8.51 -34.34 -7.14
CA LEU A 172 8.00 -33.00 -6.89
C LEU A 172 8.08 -32.08 -8.12
N THR A 173 9.11 -32.24 -8.96
CA THR A 173 9.21 -31.53 -10.24
C THR A 173 8.08 -31.97 -11.16
N GLN A 174 7.90 -33.28 -11.32
CA GLN A 174 6.87 -33.86 -12.19
C GLN A 174 5.47 -33.40 -11.78
N SER A 175 5.14 -33.48 -10.48
CA SER A 175 3.83 -33.05 -9.97
C SER A 175 3.57 -31.55 -10.21
N VAL A 176 4.58 -30.69 -9.98
CA VAL A 176 4.43 -29.24 -10.17
C VAL A 176 4.30 -28.88 -11.66
N LEU A 177 5.07 -29.52 -12.53
CA LEU A 177 4.99 -29.29 -13.98
C LEU A 177 3.69 -29.82 -14.55
N GLN A 178 3.22 -30.99 -14.10
CA GLN A 178 1.94 -31.55 -14.51
C GLN A 178 0.79 -30.60 -14.13
N GLU A 179 0.72 -30.14 -12.88
CA GLU A 179 -0.30 -29.17 -12.43
C GLU A 179 -0.24 -27.87 -13.26
N PHE A 180 0.97 -27.34 -13.52
CA PHE A 180 1.12 -26.16 -14.36
C PHE A 180 0.60 -26.41 -15.79
N ASP A 181 0.96 -27.53 -16.40
CA ASP A 181 0.55 -27.87 -17.77
C ASP A 181 -0.96 -28.13 -17.89
N GLU A 182 -1.58 -28.75 -16.87
CA GLU A 182 -3.03 -28.92 -16.79
C GLU A 182 -3.71 -27.56 -16.76
N LEU A 183 -3.31 -26.66 -15.85
CA LEU A 183 -3.85 -25.30 -15.79
C LEU A 183 -3.58 -24.51 -17.08
N TRP A 184 -2.40 -24.68 -17.70
CA TRP A 184 -2.00 -23.96 -18.91
C TRP A 184 -2.82 -24.34 -20.15
N ARG A 185 -3.23 -25.61 -20.21
CA ARG A 185 -3.98 -26.20 -21.34
C ARG A 185 -5.49 -26.24 -21.10
N ASP A 186 -5.93 -25.88 -19.90
CA ASP A 186 -7.35 -25.77 -19.57
C ASP A 186 -8.08 -24.82 -20.53
N GLU A 187 -9.32 -25.14 -20.89
CA GLU A 187 -10.15 -24.32 -21.79
C GLU A 187 -10.44 -22.93 -21.21
N HIS A 188 -10.38 -22.77 -19.89
CA HIS A 188 -10.55 -21.50 -19.19
C HIS A 188 -9.27 -20.65 -19.18
N SER A 189 -8.14 -21.18 -19.65
CA SER A 189 -6.87 -20.46 -19.78
C SER A 189 -6.74 -19.78 -21.14
N LEU A 190 -7.24 -18.55 -21.20
CA LEU A 190 -7.29 -17.73 -22.42
C LEU A 190 -5.92 -17.11 -22.73
N ALA A 191 -5.60 -16.99 -24.01
CA ALA A 191 -4.42 -16.26 -24.47
C ALA A 191 -4.59 -14.75 -24.24
N PHE A 192 -3.47 -14.03 -24.13
CA PHE A 192 -3.45 -12.60 -23.83
C PHE A 192 -4.39 -11.76 -24.70
N GLU A 193 -4.35 -12.00 -26.01
CA GLU A 193 -5.13 -11.29 -27.01
C GLU A 193 -6.64 -11.53 -26.86
N ASP A 194 -7.03 -12.68 -26.31
CA ASP A 194 -8.43 -13.10 -26.20
C ASP A 194 -9.12 -12.50 -24.95
N PHE A 195 -8.37 -12.10 -23.93
CA PHE A 195 -8.96 -11.62 -22.67
C PHE A 195 -8.71 -10.13 -22.36
N ILE A 196 -7.60 -9.53 -22.82
CA ILE A 196 -7.08 -8.29 -22.23
C ILE A 196 -8.07 -7.12 -22.30
N ASP A 197 -8.80 -6.98 -23.42
CA ASP A 197 -9.74 -5.86 -23.60
C ASP A 197 -10.96 -5.99 -22.70
N ALA A 198 -11.55 -7.19 -22.60
CA ALA A 198 -12.65 -7.48 -21.70
C ALA A 198 -12.23 -7.31 -20.23
N TYR A 199 -11.07 -7.88 -19.87
CA TYR A 199 -10.51 -7.77 -18.53
C TYR A 199 -10.26 -6.32 -18.11
N ARG A 200 -9.77 -5.47 -19.02
CA ARG A 200 -9.54 -4.04 -18.74
C ARG A 200 -10.84 -3.33 -18.36
N GLN A 201 -11.95 -3.62 -19.03
CA GLN A 201 -13.25 -3.02 -18.71
C GLN A 201 -13.77 -3.50 -17.34
N GLU A 202 -13.73 -4.82 -17.11
CA GLU A 202 -14.16 -5.40 -15.83
C GLU A 202 -13.34 -4.88 -14.66
N TYR A 203 -12.01 -4.79 -14.82
CA TYR A 203 -11.09 -4.24 -13.84
C TYR A 203 -11.43 -2.79 -13.45
N LEU A 204 -11.74 -1.94 -14.43
CA LEU A 204 -12.11 -0.54 -14.19
C LEU A 204 -13.46 -0.42 -13.47
N ASN A 205 -14.44 -1.23 -13.86
CA ASN A 205 -15.74 -1.30 -13.18
C ASN A 205 -15.58 -1.74 -11.72
N GLU A 206 -14.84 -2.81 -11.46
CA GLU A 206 -14.58 -3.28 -10.10
C GLU A 206 -13.85 -2.25 -9.24
N LYS A 207 -12.86 -1.54 -9.80
CA LYS A 207 -12.19 -0.43 -9.10
C LYS A 207 -13.17 0.69 -8.76
N MET A 208 -14.09 1.02 -9.65
CA MET A 208 -15.11 2.05 -9.39
C MET A 208 -16.07 1.62 -8.27
N ILE A 209 -16.57 0.38 -8.33
CA ILE A 209 -17.45 -0.21 -7.32
C ILE A 209 -16.75 -0.25 -5.95
N ARG A 210 -15.49 -0.69 -5.89
CA ARG A 210 -14.70 -0.69 -4.65
C ARG A 210 -14.51 0.70 -4.08
N LYS A 211 -14.25 1.69 -4.93
CA LYS A 211 -14.11 3.09 -4.51
C LYS A 211 -15.43 3.63 -3.93
N GLN A 212 -16.56 3.34 -4.58
CA GLN A 212 -17.89 3.73 -4.07
C GLN A 212 -18.21 3.03 -2.74
N LYS A 213 -17.94 1.72 -2.62
CA LYS A 213 -18.10 0.98 -1.36
C LYS A 213 -17.20 1.53 -0.26
N GLN A 214 -15.94 1.85 -0.56
CA GLN A 214 -15.03 2.48 0.40
C GLN A 214 -15.50 3.88 0.82
N GLN A 215 -16.12 4.65 -0.08
CA GLN A 215 -16.72 5.94 0.27
C GLN A 215 -17.92 5.76 1.20
N ALA A 216 -18.85 4.85 0.87
CA ALA A 216 -20.02 4.54 1.71
C ALA A 216 -19.62 3.97 3.09
N VAL A 217 -18.62 3.08 3.13
CA VAL A 217 -18.07 2.55 4.38
C VAL A 217 -17.28 3.62 5.13
N SER A 218 -16.54 4.51 4.47
CA SER A 218 -15.89 5.64 5.14
C SER A 218 -16.90 6.60 5.74
N GLU A 219 -18.08 6.79 5.13
CA GLU A 219 -19.15 7.61 5.68
C GLU A 219 -19.75 6.97 6.95
N GLN A 220 -19.92 5.63 6.97
CA GLN A 220 -20.40 4.88 8.14
C GLN A 220 -19.33 4.68 9.24
N VAL A 221 -18.06 4.44 8.87
CA VAL A 221 -16.94 4.25 9.80
C VAL A 221 -16.51 5.55 10.43
N VAL A 222 -16.67 6.69 9.75
CA VAL A 222 -16.50 8.01 10.36
C VAL A 222 -17.38 8.11 11.61
N GLU A 223 -18.61 7.61 11.64
CA GLU A 223 -19.45 7.65 12.85
C GLU A 223 -18.91 6.81 14.03
N LEU A 224 -18.31 5.64 13.76
CA LEU A 224 -17.75 4.73 14.77
C LEU A 224 -16.32 5.08 15.22
N GLU A 225 -15.46 5.61 14.35
CA GLU A 225 -14.07 6.01 14.69
C GLU A 225 -14.00 7.20 15.65
N ASN A 226 -15.01 8.08 15.64
CA ASN A 226 -15.09 9.22 16.56
C ASN A 226 -15.01 8.80 18.03
N TYR A 227 -15.48 7.60 18.34
CA TYR A 227 -15.47 7.05 19.70
C TYR A 227 -14.16 6.33 20.07
N ARG A 228 -13.25 6.08 19.11
CA ARG A 228 -12.01 5.29 19.34
C ARG A 228 -10.71 6.03 19.08
N LEU A 229 -10.73 7.21 18.44
CA LEU A 229 -9.51 7.95 18.15
C LEU A 229 -8.82 8.42 19.45
N LYS A 230 -7.64 7.86 19.74
CA LYS A 230 -6.79 8.24 20.88
C LYS A 230 -5.60 9.06 20.41
N PRO A 231 -5.21 10.13 21.14
CA PRO A 231 -4.01 10.91 20.85
C PRO A 231 -2.74 10.07 20.99
N ASN A 232 -1.73 10.37 20.18
CA ASN A 232 -0.39 9.80 20.33
C ASN A 232 0.38 10.48 21.49
N LYS A 233 1.55 9.96 21.87
CA LYS A 233 2.32 10.47 23.03
C LYS A 233 2.61 11.98 22.97
N MET A 234 2.93 12.52 21.80
CA MET A 234 3.20 13.96 21.62
C MET A 234 1.92 14.78 21.82
N GLN A 235 0.82 14.33 21.22
CA GLN A 235 -0.48 14.98 21.35
C GLN A 235 -0.99 14.96 22.79
N VAL A 236 -0.79 13.85 23.52
CA VAL A 236 -1.11 13.76 24.95
C VAL A 236 -0.33 14.80 25.75
N ALA A 237 0.98 14.91 25.53
CA ALA A 237 1.81 15.89 26.23
C ALA A 237 1.39 17.34 25.91
N PHE A 238 1.10 17.63 24.64
CA PHE A 238 0.60 18.94 24.22
C PHE A 238 -0.71 19.30 24.92
N VAL A 239 -1.71 18.41 24.87
CA VAL A 239 -3.01 18.66 25.48
C VAL A 239 -2.89 18.86 26.99
N LYS A 240 -2.07 18.04 27.67
CA LYS A 240 -1.80 18.19 29.11
C LYS A 240 -1.25 19.58 29.44
N ASN A 241 -0.24 20.05 28.71
CA ASN A 241 0.37 21.36 28.95
C ASN A 241 -0.64 22.50 28.73
N VAL A 242 -1.50 22.41 27.70
CA VAL A 242 -2.53 23.43 27.47
C VAL A 242 -3.55 23.47 28.62
N MET A 243 -3.95 22.31 29.17
CA MET A 243 -4.86 22.27 30.33
C MET A 243 -4.23 22.89 31.59
N GLU A 244 -2.94 22.62 31.83
CA GLU A 244 -2.19 23.23 32.94
C GLU A 244 -2.09 24.75 32.78
N MET A 245 -1.80 25.25 31.57
CA MET A 245 -1.79 26.68 31.26
C MET A 245 -3.14 27.33 31.52
N ARG A 246 -4.23 26.68 31.11
CA ARG A 246 -5.60 27.18 31.35
C ARG A 246 -5.94 27.24 32.84
N ALA A 247 -5.53 26.24 33.61
CA ALA A 247 -5.71 26.24 35.07
C ALA A 247 -4.95 27.39 35.77
N GLN A 248 -3.92 27.93 35.12
CA GLN A 248 -3.15 29.10 35.56
C GLN A 248 -3.65 30.42 34.93
N HIS A 249 -4.82 30.42 34.29
CA HIS A 249 -5.39 31.59 33.60
C HIS A 249 -4.49 32.15 32.48
N ILE A 250 -3.78 31.26 31.77
CA ILE A 250 -3.00 31.62 30.58
C ILE A 250 -3.83 31.31 29.33
N ASP A 251 -4.24 32.36 28.61
CA ASP A 251 -5.20 32.24 27.49
C ASP A 251 -4.55 32.13 26.11
N ARG A 252 -3.21 32.06 26.04
CA ARG A 252 -2.46 31.98 24.78
C ARG A 252 -1.40 30.89 24.82
N ALA A 253 -1.41 30.01 23.81
CA ALA A 253 -0.45 28.93 23.65
C ALA A 253 0.10 28.87 22.21
N LEU A 254 1.34 28.43 22.05
CA LEU A 254 2.00 28.24 20.76
C LEU A 254 2.51 26.80 20.63
N LEU A 255 2.04 26.09 19.60
CA LEU A 255 2.54 24.76 19.26
C LEU A 255 3.62 24.83 18.18
N LEU A 256 4.89 24.64 18.59
CA LEU A 256 6.00 24.44 17.67
C LEU A 256 6.16 22.95 17.36
N SER A 257 5.95 22.55 16.11
CA SER A 257 6.20 21.18 15.66
C SER A 257 6.58 21.10 14.19
N SER A 258 7.31 20.04 13.82
CA SER A 258 7.69 19.76 12.43
C SER A 258 6.47 19.40 11.58
N THR A 259 6.55 19.69 10.28
CA THR A 259 5.50 19.35 9.30
C THR A 259 5.22 17.85 9.31
N GLY A 260 3.94 17.46 9.22
CA GLY A 260 3.54 16.04 9.18
C GLY A 260 3.38 15.37 10.55
N THR A 261 3.58 16.07 11.67
CA THR A 261 3.43 15.51 13.03
C THR A 261 2.00 15.53 13.59
N GLY A 262 1.02 15.97 12.79
CA GLY A 262 -0.40 15.91 13.15
C GLY A 262 -0.90 17.08 14.00
N LYS A 263 -0.44 18.32 13.72
CA LYS A 263 -0.90 19.57 14.36
C LYS A 263 -2.43 19.70 14.40
N SER A 264 -3.11 19.43 13.28
CA SER A 264 -4.57 19.53 13.20
C SER A 264 -5.26 18.56 14.17
N LEU A 265 -4.77 17.33 14.29
CA LEU A 265 -5.28 16.35 15.27
C LEU A 265 -4.96 16.77 16.71
N ALA A 266 -3.77 17.31 16.96
CA ALA A 266 -3.40 17.83 18.29
C ALA A 266 -4.38 18.92 18.74
N SER A 267 -4.69 19.87 17.85
CA SER A 267 -5.66 20.94 18.13
C SER A 267 -7.09 20.42 18.34
N ALA A 268 -7.52 19.43 17.56
CA ALA A 268 -8.85 18.83 17.72
C ALA A 268 -8.98 18.09 19.06
N PHE A 269 -7.97 17.32 19.47
CA PHE A 269 -7.97 16.66 20.78
C PHE A 269 -7.95 17.67 21.93
N MET A 270 -7.18 18.75 21.80
CA MET A 270 -7.17 19.84 22.77
C MET A 270 -8.58 20.41 22.99
N LEU A 271 -9.28 20.79 21.92
CA LEU A 271 -10.64 21.31 22.02
C LEU A 271 -11.63 20.30 22.63
N ARG A 272 -11.44 19.01 22.34
CA ARG A 272 -12.29 17.94 22.88
C ARG A 272 -12.13 17.85 24.39
N GLU A 273 -10.90 17.83 24.89
CA GLU A 273 -10.62 17.81 26.32
C GLU A 273 -11.01 19.13 27.01
N MET A 274 -10.98 20.27 26.30
CA MET A 274 -11.42 21.57 26.84
C MET A 274 -12.95 21.67 26.97
N GLY A 275 -13.70 20.77 26.32
CA GLY A 275 -15.15 20.87 26.20
C GLY A 275 -15.61 22.07 25.37
N THR A 276 -14.80 22.53 24.41
CA THR A 276 -15.07 23.72 23.61
C THR A 276 -16.37 23.56 22.81
N ARG A 277 -17.23 24.60 22.84
CA ARG A 277 -18.50 24.62 22.12
C ARG A 277 -18.34 25.27 20.75
N ARG A 278 -17.61 26.39 20.68
CA ARG A 278 -17.41 27.14 19.43
C ARG A 278 -15.94 27.43 19.21
N ALA A 279 -15.44 27.09 18.03
CA ALA A 279 -14.04 27.30 17.67
C ALA A 279 -13.88 27.84 16.25
N LEU A 280 -12.93 28.75 16.07
CA LEU A 280 -12.56 29.32 14.79
C LEU A 280 -11.14 28.89 14.42
N PHE A 281 -11.00 28.23 13.28
CA PHE A 281 -9.71 27.82 12.73
C PHE A 281 -9.39 28.68 11.50
N ILE A 282 -8.30 29.46 11.56
CA ILE A 282 -7.92 30.38 10.50
C ILE A 282 -6.64 29.92 9.81
N VAL A 283 -6.68 29.81 8.48
CA VAL A 283 -5.58 29.34 7.61
C VAL A 283 -5.35 30.25 6.41
N HIS A 284 -4.23 30.09 5.72
CA HIS A 284 -3.96 30.84 4.48
C HIS A 284 -4.61 30.24 3.22
N ARG A 285 -4.87 28.93 3.20
CA ARG A 285 -5.34 28.22 1.99
C ARG A 285 -6.54 27.33 2.26
N GLU A 286 -7.50 27.32 1.34
CA GLU A 286 -8.71 26.48 1.43
C GLU A 286 -8.39 24.98 1.56
N GLN A 287 -7.36 24.50 0.87
CA GLN A 287 -6.94 23.09 0.96
C GLN A 287 -6.57 22.70 2.40
N ILE A 288 -5.91 23.59 3.14
CA ILE A 288 -5.56 23.37 4.55
C ILE A 288 -6.84 23.37 5.38
N ALA A 289 -7.74 24.34 5.19
CA ALA A 289 -9.04 24.37 5.89
C ALA A 289 -9.82 23.06 5.72
N LYS A 290 -9.90 22.54 4.47
CA LYS A 290 -10.55 21.25 4.17
C LYS A 290 -9.87 20.07 4.85
N GLN A 291 -8.53 20.04 4.90
CA GLN A 291 -7.78 18.98 5.58
C GLN A 291 -7.95 19.03 7.11
N THR A 292 -7.95 20.21 7.70
CA THR A 292 -8.19 20.41 9.13
C THR A 292 -9.64 20.02 9.48
N LEU A 293 -10.63 20.46 8.70
CA LEU A 293 -12.03 20.08 8.87
C LEU A 293 -12.20 18.55 8.87
N LYS A 294 -11.57 17.84 7.92
CA LYS A 294 -11.55 16.36 7.91
C LYS A 294 -10.94 15.79 9.19
N SER A 295 -9.87 16.39 9.71
CA SER A 295 -9.23 15.94 10.95
C SER A 295 -10.16 16.11 12.17
N TYR A 296 -10.92 17.20 12.22
CA TYR A 296 -11.88 17.47 13.29
C TYR A 296 -13.09 16.55 13.22
N LYS A 297 -13.59 16.27 12.02
CA LYS A 297 -14.64 15.26 11.82
C LYS A 297 -14.24 13.89 12.37
N ARG A 298 -12.96 13.51 12.29
CA ARG A 298 -12.46 12.23 12.86
C ARG A 298 -12.39 12.23 14.39
N VAL A 299 -12.32 13.38 15.04
CA VAL A 299 -12.19 13.51 16.51
C VAL A 299 -13.55 13.71 17.17
N PHE A 300 -14.44 14.47 16.53
CA PHE A 300 -15.73 14.91 17.08
C PHE A 300 -16.94 14.30 16.38
N GLY A 301 -16.77 13.78 15.16
CA GLY A 301 -17.84 13.07 14.48
C GLY A 301 -19.02 13.87 14.00
N SER A 302 -20.19 13.24 14.00
CA SER A 302 -21.47 13.88 13.70
C SER A 302 -22.06 14.63 14.91
N SER A 303 -21.40 14.63 16.08
CA SER A 303 -21.88 15.31 17.29
C SER A 303 -21.76 16.84 17.25
N ARG A 304 -21.08 17.39 16.23
CA ARG A 304 -20.82 18.82 16.05
C ARG A 304 -21.12 19.24 14.62
N THR A 305 -21.39 20.54 14.46
CA THR A 305 -21.52 21.18 13.15
C THR A 305 -20.20 21.79 12.68
N TYR A 306 -19.92 21.68 11.38
CA TYR A 306 -18.67 22.17 10.77
C TYR A 306 -19.01 23.07 9.57
N GLY A 307 -18.35 24.22 9.48
CA GLY A 307 -18.52 25.15 8.37
C GLY A 307 -17.20 25.47 7.70
N LEU A 308 -17.19 25.53 6.36
CA LEU A 308 -16.09 26.03 5.56
C LEU A 308 -16.39 27.43 5.01
N LEU A 309 -15.50 28.36 5.32
CA LEU A 309 -15.56 29.74 4.84
C LEU A 309 -14.31 30.09 4.00
N SER A 310 -14.46 29.95 2.69
CA SER A 310 -13.41 30.16 1.69
C SER A 310 -13.93 30.96 0.49
N GLY A 311 -13.09 31.21 -0.52
CA GLY A 311 -13.55 31.87 -1.75
C GLY A 311 -14.65 31.10 -2.48
N ASN A 312 -14.74 29.78 -2.28
CA ASN A 312 -15.68 28.88 -2.95
C ASN A 312 -16.81 28.36 -2.04
N SER A 313 -16.82 28.75 -0.76
CA SER A 313 -17.76 28.22 0.24
C SER A 313 -18.08 29.27 1.29
N ARG A 314 -19.37 29.45 1.62
CA ARG A 314 -19.84 30.44 2.59
C ARG A 314 -20.78 29.79 3.61
N GLU A 315 -20.26 28.80 4.34
CA GLU A 315 -21.00 28.09 5.39
C GLU A 315 -20.82 28.83 6.72
N LEU A 316 -21.81 29.64 7.09
CA LEU A 316 -21.83 30.41 8.34
C LEU A 316 -22.60 29.66 9.44
N GLY A 317 -22.36 30.03 10.71
CA GLY A 317 -23.18 29.56 11.85
C GLY A 317 -22.84 28.17 12.41
N ALA A 318 -21.82 27.49 11.91
CA ALA A 318 -21.36 26.22 12.49
C ALA A 318 -20.62 26.40 13.83
N GLU A 319 -20.66 25.38 14.68
CA GLU A 319 -19.91 25.33 15.93
C GLU A 319 -18.39 25.41 15.69
N PHE A 320 -17.88 24.63 14.73
CA PHE A 320 -16.47 24.68 14.32
C PHE A 320 -16.35 25.26 12.91
N LEU A 321 -15.84 26.50 12.84
CA LEU A 321 -15.68 27.23 11.59
C LEU A 321 -14.22 27.16 11.10
N PHE A 322 -14.01 26.72 9.87
CA PHE A 322 -12.72 26.67 9.20
C PHE A 322 -12.69 27.73 8.13
N ALA A 323 -11.90 28.77 8.33
CA ALA A 323 -11.93 29.94 7.50
C ALA A 323 -10.56 30.30 6.94
N THR A 324 -10.55 30.83 5.72
CA THR A 324 -9.33 31.45 5.18
C THR A 324 -9.17 32.86 5.74
N MET A 325 -7.93 33.29 5.98
CA MET A 325 -7.60 34.66 6.38
C MET A 325 -8.22 35.71 5.44
N GLN A 326 -8.21 35.43 4.14
CA GLN A 326 -8.79 36.31 3.12
C GLN A 326 -10.29 36.50 3.31
N MET A 327 -11.04 35.44 3.63
CA MET A 327 -12.49 35.57 3.85
C MET A 327 -12.82 36.21 5.19
N MET A 328 -12.13 35.84 6.28
CA MET A 328 -12.38 36.42 7.61
C MET A 328 -12.03 37.91 7.70
N SER A 329 -11.15 38.40 6.83
CA SER A 329 -10.77 39.82 6.80
C SER A 329 -11.74 40.70 6.02
N LYS A 330 -12.74 40.12 5.31
CA LYS A 330 -13.79 40.90 4.62
C LYS A 330 -14.74 41.50 5.64
N GLU A 331 -15.04 42.80 5.51
CA GLU A 331 -15.90 43.52 6.45
C GLU A 331 -17.27 42.85 6.61
N GLU A 332 -17.89 42.46 5.49
CA GLU A 332 -19.18 41.75 5.47
C GLU A 332 -19.18 40.45 6.27
N ILE A 333 -18.06 39.74 6.35
CA ILE A 333 -17.92 38.50 7.12
C ILE A 333 -17.58 38.82 8.57
N ARG A 334 -16.65 39.76 8.78
CA ARG A 334 -16.20 40.13 10.12
C ARG A 334 -17.34 40.73 10.95
N SER A 335 -18.23 41.50 10.34
CA SER A 335 -19.42 42.05 11.00
C SER A 335 -20.47 40.99 11.37
N HIS A 336 -20.40 39.78 10.82
CA HIS A 336 -21.29 38.69 11.20
C HIS A 336 -20.90 38.02 12.52
N TYR A 337 -19.69 38.28 13.05
CA TYR A 337 -19.19 37.62 14.25
C TYR A 337 -18.77 38.62 15.34
N SER A 338 -19.19 38.36 16.57
CA SER A 338 -18.74 39.07 17.78
C SER A 338 -17.38 38.55 18.25
N PRO A 339 -16.57 39.36 18.96
CA PRO A 339 -15.34 38.88 19.62
C PRO A 339 -15.54 37.68 20.56
N GLU A 340 -16.75 37.51 21.10
CA GLU A 340 -17.12 36.47 22.06
C GLU A 340 -17.78 35.24 21.41
N ASP A 341 -17.92 35.22 20.08
CA ASP A 341 -18.61 34.12 19.37
C ASP A 341 -17.81 32.81 19.34
N PHE A 342 -16.53 32.83 19.71
CA PHE A 342 -15.67 31.66 19.69
C PHE A 342 -14.94 31.51 21.02
N ASP A 343 -15.05 30.35 21.64
CA ASP A 343 -14.35 30.03 22.88
C ASP A 343 -12.83 29.90 22.64
N VAL A 344 -12.45 29.48 21.43
CA VAL A 344 -11.05 29.29 21.03
C VAL A 344 -10.85 29.69 19.57
N ILE A 345 -9.79 30.47 19.32
CA ILE A 345 -9.31 30.82 17.98
C ILE A 345 -7.96 30.15 17.76
N ILE A 346 -7.84 29.38 16.68
CA ILE A 346 -6.62 28.69 16.28
C ILE A 346 -6.11 29.28 14.97
N LEU A 347 -4.85 29.66 14.95
CA LEU A 347 -4.19 30.26 13.80
C LEU A 347 -3.11 29.29 13.30
N ASP A 348 -3.24 28.80 12.06
CA ASP A 348 -2.22 27.95 11.43
C ASP A 348 -1.25 28.81 10.63
N GLU A 349 0.05 28.55 10.80
CA GLU A 349 1.14 29.31 10.16
C GLU A 349 1.00 30.83 10.36
N TYR A 350 0.81 31.25 11.61
CA TYR A 350 0.89 32.66 11.96
C TYR A 350 2.36 33.11 11.94
N ASP A 351 2.79 33.65 10.80
CA ASP A 351 4.11 34.23 10.67
C ASP A 351 4.32 35.33 11.73
N ILE A 352 5.27 35.09 12.63
CA ILE A 352 5.79 36.07 13.60
C ILE A 352 6.36 37.32 12.86
N ILE A 353 6.56 37.25 11.55
CA ILE A 353 7.12 38.31 10.69
C ILE A 353 6.12 39.44 10.38
N GLY A 354 4.83 39.29 10.72
CA GLY A 354 3.76 40.22 10.33
C GLY A 354 3.34 41.31 11.32
N GLN A 355 4.06 41.55 12.42
CA GLN A 355 3.63 42.49 13.49
C GLN A 355 3.44 43.97 13.06
N VAL A 356 3.77 44.37 11.83
CA VAL A 356 3.83 45.81 11.47
C VAL A 356 2.66 46.31 10.60
N ARG A 357 1.79 45.48 9.99
CA ARG A 357 0.88 46.03 8.95
C ARG A 357 -0.56 45.52 8.81
N ARG A 358 -1.18 44.81 9.76
CA ARG A 358 -2.60 44.41 9.58
C ARG A 358 -3.50 44.63 10.79
N ARG A 359 -4.72 45.09 10.49
CA ARG A 359 -5.83 45.37 11.43
C ARG A 359 -6.14 44.12 12.28
N PRO A 360 -6.52 44.29 13.56
CA PRO A 360 -6.87 43.16 14.42
C PRO A 360 -8.06 42.39 13.84
N ILE A 361 -7.89 41.07 13.70
CA ILE A 361 -8.88 40.22 13.04
C ILE A 361 -10.05 39.92 13.99
N LEU A 362 -9.80 39.66 15.28
CA LEU A 362 -10.72 39.71 16.43
C LEU A 362 -9.83 39.71 17.70
N LYS A 363 -10.13 40.55 18.70
CA LYS A 363 -9.50 40.47 20.03
C LYS A 363 -10.49 39.79 20.96
N ALA A 364 -10.25 38.52 21.32
CA ALA A 364 -10.86 37.96 22.51
C ALA A 364 -10.26 38.69 23.73
N SER A 365 -11.11 39.29 24.55
CA SER A 365 -10.74 39.98 25.79
C SER A 365 -10.46 39.00 26.92
#